data_AF-A0A8S3PQ43-F1
#
_entry.id   AF-A0A8S3PQ43-F1
#
_cell.length_a   1.000
_cell.length_b   1.000
_cell.length_c   1.000
_cell.angle_alpha   90.00
_cell.angle_beta   90.00
_cell.angle_gamma   90.00
#
_symmetry.space_group_name_H-M   'P 1'
#
loop_
_entity.id
_entity.type
_entity.pdbx_description
1 polymer ?
#
loop_
_entity_poly.entity_id
_entity_poly.type
_entity_poly.pdbx_seq_one_letter_code
_entity_poly.pdbx_strand_id
1 'polypeptide(L)'
;MEIAYFRAISYSLSNRQEYFGDIRRAIVDHLLRNAEVFKSFLQPRFKTVEEHIQTLRMEENNVWGTELEIVACADLLKTDIYTFFNGTWIKYSSSQINSNNCVNDQAIYLQHNGDVNHYEVVTAVKQKTISPNGLQSRQEHEYDISRKSEVSTKKMKIDENQMNDSLNNTDSKVLKNEKERIRQCHAKVEKL
;
A
#
# COMPACT_ATOMS: atom_id res chain seq x y z
N MET A 1 7.71 -15.00 -9.82
CA MET A 1 7.37 -13.66 -10.37
C MET A 1 7.49 -12.67 -9.20
N GLU A 2 8.68 -12.16 -8.91
CA GLU A 2 9.03 -11.68 -7.55
C GLU A 2 9.38 -10.17 -7.47
N ILE A 3 9.21 -9.41 -8.56
CA ILE A 3 9.54 -7.96 -8.63
C ILE A 3 8.30 -7.04 -8.71
N ALA A 4 7.15 -7.53 -8.27
CA ALA A 4 5.85 -6.90 -8.54
C ALA A 4 5.74 -5.49 -7.94
N TYR A 5 6.21 -5.28 -6.72
CA TYR A 5 6.16 -3.97 -6.05
C TYR A 5 6.87 -2.88 -6.86
N PHE A 6 8.16 -3.07 -7.17
CA PHE A 6 8.95 -2.06 -7.91
C PHE A 6 8.40 -1.80 -9.31
N ARG A 7 7.84 -2.83 -9.97
CA ARG A 7 7.13 -2.67 -11.25
C ARG A 7 5.84 -1.88 -11.11
N ALA A 8 5.08 -2.09 -10.04
CA ALA A 8 3.86 -1.34 -9.77
C ALA A 8 4.16 0.14 -9.50
N ILE A 9 5.24 0.45 -8.77
CA ILE A 9 5.70 1.83 -8.61
C ILE A 9 6.14 2.42 -9.95
N SER A 10 6.92 1.67 -10.73
CA SER A 10 7.33 2.09 -12.09
C SER A 10 6.13 2.46 -12.95
N TYR A 11 5.12 1.59 -12.97
CA TYR A 11 3.90 1.81 -13.71
C TYR A 11 3.13 3.02 -13.19
N SER A 12 3.02 3.19 -11.87
CA SER A 12 2.33 4.33 -11.26
C SER A 12 2.96 5.68 -11.62
N LEU A 13 4.29 5.73 -11.72
CA LEU A 13 5.03 6.97 -12.00
C LEU A 13 5.16 7.30 -13.49
N SER A 14 5.22 6.28 -14.35
CA SER A 14 5.61 6.46 -15.76
C SER A 14 4.67 5.80 -16.78
N ASN A 15 3.65 5.07 -16.33
CA ASN A 15 2.87 4.14 -17.15
C ASN A 15 3.72 3.06 -17.85
N ARG A 16 4.95 2.83 -17.38
CA ARG A 16 5.86 1.79 -17.89
C ARG A 16 6.42 0.98 -16.74
N GLN A 17 6.57 -0.33 -16.93
CA GLN A 17 7.12 -1.22 -15.89
C GLN A 17 8.64 -1.36 -15.97
N GLU A 18 9.29 -0.82 -17.01
CA GLU A 18 10.70 -1.07 -17.35
C GLU A 18 11.71 -0.41 -16.41
N TYR A 19 11.31 0.61 -15.65
CA TYR A 19 12.19 1.36 -14.74
C TYR A 19 12.25 0.78 -13.31
N PHE A 20 11.78 -0.45 -13.10
CA PHE A 20 11.74 -1.08 -11.77
C PHE A 20 13.14 -1.17 -11.12
N GLY A 21 14.21 -1.33 -11.91
CA GLY A 21 15.59 -1.37 -11.40
C GLY A 21 16.09 -0.02 -10.93
N ASP A 22 15.74 1.06 -11.62
CA ASP A 22 16.09 2.44 -11.23
C ASP A 22 15.39 2.83 -9.94
N ILE A 23 14.10 2.48 -9.84
CA ILE A 23 13.29 2.72 -8.63
C ILE A 23 13.84 1.95 -7.44
N ARG A 24 14.17 0.66 -7.62
CA ARG A 24 14.81 -0.15 -6.57
C ARG A 24 16.09 0.51 -6.07
N ARG A 25 16.99 0.89 -6.99
CA ARG A 25 18.26 1.54 -6.63
C ARG A 25 18.02 2.84 -5.87
N ALA A 26 17.12 3.69 -6.35
CA ALA A 26 16.80 4.96 -5.69
C ALA A 26 16.26 4.76 -4.26
N ILE A 27 15.41 3.74 -4.04
CA ILE A 27 14.89 3.40 -2.71
C ILE A 27 16.00 2.87 -1.80
N VAL A 28 16.83 1.94 -2.28
CA VAL A 28 17.96 1.39 -1.51
C VAL A 28 18.96 2.48 -1.14
N ASP A 29 19.33 3.35 -2.09
CA ASP A 29 20.21 4.49 -1.84
C ASP A 29 19.60 5.46 -0.83
N HIS A 30 18.28 5.65 -0.85
CA HIS A 30 17.58 6.49 0.11
C HIS A 30 17.58 5.89 1.52
N LEU A 31 17.37 4.58 1.62
CA LEU A 31 17.46 3.83 2.88
C LEU A 31 18.85 3.95 3.51
N LEU A 32 19.91 3.69 2.73
CA LEU A 32 21.30 3.76 3.21
C LEU A 32 21.69 5.17 3.66
N ARG A 33 21.32 6.21 2.89
CA ARG A 33 21.63 7.60 3.24
C ARG A 33 20.91 8.09 4.50
N ASN A 34 19.79 7.47 4.85
CA ASN A 34 18.94 7.87 5.98
C ASN A 34 18.77 6.73 6.98
N ALA A 35 19.77 5.85 7.13
CA ALA A 35 19.65 4.60 7.87
C ALA A 35 19.10 4.76 9.31
N GLU A 36 19.58 5.78 10.03
CA GLU A 36 19.12 6.06 11.41
C GLU A 36 17.64 6.41 11.50
N VAL A 37 17.11 7.08 10.46
CA VAL A 37 15.70 7.46 10.38
C VAL A 37 14.82 6.22 10.14
N PHE A 38 15.30 5.28 9.34
CA PHE A 38 14.56 4.07 8.98
C PHE A 38 14.72 2.90 9.96
N LYS A 39 15.63 3.03 10.93
CA LYS A 39 15.93 1.98 11.91
C LYS A 39 14.71 1.51 12.71
N SER A 40 13.77 2.42 13.03
CA SER A 40 12.54 2.10 13.76
C SER A 40 11.53 1.29 12.95
N PHE A 41 11.70 1.20 11.63
CA PHE A 41 10.84 0.46 10.70
C PHE A 41 11.39 -0.92 10.35
N LEU A 42 12.56 -1.29 10.87
CA LEU A 42 13.17 -2.59 10.63
C LEU A 42 12.34 -3.71 11.26
N GLN A 43 12.27 -4.84 10.55
CA GLN A 43 11.74 -6.07 11.12
C GLN A 43 12.63 -6.50 12.31
N PRO A 44 12.08 -7.12 13.38
CA PRO A 44 12.83 -7.46 14.59
C PRO A 44 14.08 -8.34 14.38
N ARG A 45 14.17 -9.03 13.23
CA ARG A 45 15.31 -9.88 12.87
C ARG A 45 16.55 -9.11 12.37
N PHE A 46 16.44 -7.81 12.09
CA PHE A 46 17.52 -6.98 11.59
C PHE A 46 17.87 -5.88 12.59
N LYS A 47 19.16 -5.61 12.79
CA LYS A 47 19.68 -4.59 13.70
C LYS A 47 19.96 -3.27 13.00
N THR A 48 20.33 -3.31 11.72
CA THR A 48 20.62 -2.13 10.90
C THR A 48 19.99 -2.23 9.51
N VAL A 49 19.90 -1.10 8.82
CA VAL A 49 19.37 -1.02 7.46
C VAL A 49 20.29 -1.74 6.46
N GLU A 50 21.60 -1.63 6.66
CA GLU A 50 22.61 -2.36 5.89
C GLU A 50 22.45 -3.87 6.03
N GLU A 51 22.20 -4.36 7.26
CA GLU A 51 21.96 -5.80 7.50
C GLU A 51 20.71 -6.29 6.77
N HIS A 52 19.62 -5.50 6.78
CA HIS A 52 18.41 -5.79 6.01
C HIS A 52 18.70 -5.87 4.50
N ILE A 53 19.36 -4.85 3.95
CA ILE A 53 19.69 -4.78 2.51
C ILE A 53 20.57 -5.94 2.09
N GLN A 54 21.62 -6.24 2.85
CA GLN A 54 22.58 -7.31 2.54
C GLN A 54 21.94 -8.69 2.68
N THR A 55 21.19 -8.93 3.76
CA THR A 55 20.60 -10.26 4.03
C THR A 55 19.49 -10.59 3.05
N LEU A 56 18.63 -9.61 2.73
CA LEU A 56 17.57 -9.79 1.74
C LEU A 56 18.05 -9.62 0.31
N ARG A 57 19.27 -9.14 0.09
CA ARG A 57 19.81 -8.82 -1.25
C ARG A 57 18.91 -7.83 -1.99
N MET A 58 18.56 -6.72 -1.32
CA MET A 58 17.62 -5.74 -1.87
C MET A 58 18.06 -5.11 -3.19
N GLU A 59 19.37 -5.09 -3.48
CA GLU A 59 19.94 -4.62 -4.74
C GLU A 59 19.77 -5.62 -5.89
N GLU A 60 19.57 -6.92 -5.58
CA GLU A 60 19.45 -7.96 -6.60
C GLU A 60 18.07 -7.98 -7.26
N ASN A 61 18.04 -8.40 -8.52
CA ASN A 61 16.80 -8.67 -9.22
C ASN A 61 16.07 -9.87 -8.57
N ASN A 62 14.74 -9.88 -8.68
CA ASN A 62 13.86 -10.92 -8.11
C ASN A 62 13.66 -10.89 -6.61
N VAL A 63 14.10 -9.85 -5.90
CA VAL A 63 13.70 -9.69 -4.51
C VAL A 63 12.54 -8.74 -4.37
N TRP A 64 11.47 -9.16 -3.71
CA TRP A 64 10.31 -8.33 -3.36
C TRP A 64 10.67 -7.22 -2.36
N GLY A 65 9.92 -6.12 -2.41
CA GLY A 65 10.02 -5.06 -1.41
C GLY A 65 9.17 -5.40 -0.19
N THR A 66 9.67 -5.07 0.99
CA THR A 66 8.96 -5.20 2.27
C THR A 66 8.34 -3.87 2.69
N GLU A 67 7.69 -3.81 3.85
CA GLU A 67 7.15 -2.57 4.43
C GLU A 67 8.21 -1.46 4.51
N LEU A 68 9.49 -1.84 4.73
CA LEU A 68 10.60 -0.90 4.79
C LEU A 68 10.81 -0.18 3.44
N GLU A 69 10.81 -0.91 2.33
CA GLU A 69 10.93 -0.33 1.00
C GLU A 69 9.69 0.51 0.63
N ILE A 70 8.50 0.16 1.14
CA ILE A 70 7.28 0.92 0.91
C ILE A 70 7.32 2.26 1.63
N VAL A 71 7.65 2.28 2.93
CA VAL A 71 7.75 3.55 3.68
C VAL A 71 8.88 4.44 3.16
N ALA A 72 10.02 3.84 2.78
CA ALA A 72 11.13 4.59 2.18
C ALA A 72 10.77 5.18 0.82
N CYS A 73 10.01 4.46 0.00
CA CYS A 73 9.49 4.97 -1.26
C CYS A 73 8.52 6.14 -1.05
N ALA A 74 7.60 6.03 -0.08
CA ALA A 74 6.67 7.11 0.26
C ALA A 74 7.41 8.38 0.71
N ASP A 75 8.49 8.22 1.48
CA ASP A 75 9.33 9.34 1.89
C ASP A 75 10.20 9.90 0.75
N LEU A 76 10.75 9.05 -0.11
CA LEU A 76 11.57 9.46 -1.26
C LEU A 76 10.73 10.27 -2.27
N LEU A 77 9.54 9.78 -2.60
CA LEU A 77 8.63 10.41 -3.56
C LEU A 77 7.84 11.58 -2.97
N LYS A 78 7.90 11.77 -1.65
CA LYS A 78 7.02 12.69 -0.91
C LYS A 78 5.57 12.49 -1.33
N THR A 79 5.12 11.24 -1.37
CA THR A 79 3.77 10.85 -1.81
C THR A 79 3.29 9.70 -0.95
N ASP A 80 2.03 9.72 -0.53
CA ASP A 80 1.48 8.63 0.28
C ASP A 80 1.29 7.38 -0.60
N ILE A 81 1.56 6.20 -0.04
CA ILE A 81 1.34 4.91 -0.70
C ILE A 81 0.33 4.12 0.14
N TYR A 82 -0.72 3.63 -0.49
CA TYR A 82 -1.73 2.79 0.12
C TYR A 82 -1.62 1.38 -0.44
N THR A 83 -1.52 0.37 0.43
CA THR A 83 -1.63 -1.04 0.03
C THR A 83 -2.91 -1.64 0.55
N PHE A 84 -3.65 -2.36 -0.30
CA PHE A 84 -4.83 -3.10 0.09
C PHE A 84 -4.48 -4.57 0.30
N PHE A 85 -4.65 -5.06 1.52
CA PHE A 85 -4.40 -6.46 1.87
C PHE A 85 -5.45 -6.94 2.88
N ASN A 86 -5.97 -8.16 2.68
CA ASN A 86 -6.97 -8.79 3.56
C ASN A 86 -8.14 -7.85 3.94
N GLY A 87 -8.72 -7.18 2.93
CA GLY A 87 -9.88 -6.31 3.15
C GLY A 87 -9.57 -4.94 3.76
N THR A 88 -8.29 -4.64 4.04
CA THR A 88 -7.87 -3.43 4.75
C THR A 88 -6.89 -2.62 3.93
N TRP A 89 -7.02 -1.29 3.99
CA TRP A 89 -6.04 -0.35 3.45
C TRP A 89 -5.00 0.01 4.51
N ILE A 90 -3.72 -0.12 4.15
CA ILE A 90 -2.58 0.29 4.98
C ILE A 90 -1.96 1.51 4.32
N LYS A 91 -1.83 2.61 5.08
CA LYS A 91 -1.21 3.86 4.63
C LYS A 91 0.27 3.88 5.00
N TYR A 92 1.12 4.20 4.03
CA TYR A 92 2.52 4.53 4.18
C TYR A 92 2.73 5.99 3.80
N SER A 93 3.34 6.77 4.68
CA SER A 93 3.51 8.21 4.49
C SER A 93 4.80 8.69 5.12
N SER A 94 5.41 9.69 4.48
CA SER A 94 6.53 10.44 5.05
C SER A 94 6.20 11.04 6.43
N SER A 95 4.91 11.27 6.74
CA SER A 95 4.49 11.75 8.07
C SER A 95 4.69 10.73 9.20
N GLN A 96 4.80 9.43 8.87
CA GLN A 96 5.14 8.39 9.84
C GLN A 96 6.60 8.50 10.29
N ILE A 97 7.45 9.08 9.45
CA ILE A 97 8.87 9.31 9.73
C ILE A 97 9.05 10.65 10.46
N ASN A 98 8.49 11.72 9.90
CA ASN A 98 8.54 13.05 10.49
C ASN A 98 7.15 13.68 10.44
N SER A 99 6.57 13.92 11.61
CA SER A 99 5.22 14.46 11.76
C SER A 99 5.04 15.88 11.20
N ASN A 100 6.15 16.57 10.90
CA ASN A 100 6.15 17.88 10.24
C ASN A 100 6.08 17.80 8.71
N ASN A 101 6.22 16.62 8.12
CA ASN A 101 6.11 16.45 6.67
C ASN A 101 4.67 16.73 6.23
N CYS A 102 4.56 17.36 5.05
CA CYS A 102 3.26 17.75 4.51
C CYS A 102 2.43 16.52 4.13
N VAL A 103 1.12 16.65 4.29
CA VAL A 103 0.14 15.68 3.77
C VAL A 103 0.03 15.89 2.26
N ASN A 104 -0.01 14.79 1.50
CA ASN A 104 -0.11 14.84 0.05
C ASN A 104 -1.58 14.75 -0.40
N ASP A 105 -1.95 15.59 -1.36
CA ASP A 105 -3.28 15.56 -1.99
C ASP A 105 -3.45 14.39 -2.97
N GLN A 106 -2.36 13.70 -3.30
CA GLN A 106 -2.33 12.56 -4.20
C GLN A 106 -1.59 11.39 -3.55
N ALA A 107 -1.98 10.18 -3.93
CA ALA A 107 -1.41 8.95 -3.39
C ALA A 107 -1.35 7.85 -4.46
N ILE A 108 -0.43 6.92 -4.27
CA ILE A 108 -0.32 5.70 -5.08
C ILE A 108 -1.12 4.60 -4.37
N TYR A 109 -2.03 3.94 -5.09
CA TYR A 109 -2.85 2.86 -4.56
C TYR A 109 -2.43 1.54 -5.18
N LEU A 110 -2.09 0.57 -4.33
CA LEU A 110 -1.66 -0.76 -4.73
C LEU A 110 -2.57 -1.84 -4.12
N GLN A 111 -2.93 -2.85 -4.89
CA GLN A 111 -3.55 -4.07 -4.39
C GLN A 111 -2.47 -5.12 -4.14
N HIS A 112 -2.40 -5.65 -2.92
CA HIS A 112 -1.49 -6.72 -2.55
C HIS A 112 -2.22 -8.07 -2.58
N ASN A 113 -1.82 -8.93 -3.52
CA ASN A 113 -2.27 -10.30 -3.60
C ASN A 113 -1.29 -11.18 -2.79
N GLY A 114 -1.66 -11.48 -1.55
CA GLY A 114 -0.77 -12.16 -0.60
C GLY A 114 -0.43 -13.61 -0.94
N ASP A 115 -1.25 -14.30 -1.75
CA ASP A 115 -0.97 -15.70 -2.12
C ASP A 115 0.24 -15.81 -3.06
N VAL A 116 0.54 -14.74 -3.81
CA VAL A 116 1.63 -14.70 -4.80
C VAL A 116 2.58 -13.52 -4.58
N ASN A 117 2.48 -12.81 -3.44
CA ASN A 117 3.23 -11.58 -3.12
C ASN A 117 3.28 -10.60 -4.31
N HIS A 118 2.13 -10.40 -4.95
CA HIS A 118 2.02 -9.59 -6.16
C HIS A 118 1.36 -8.25 -5.84
N TYR A 119 1.87 -7.18 -6.44
CA TYR A 119 1.34 -5.83 -6.32
C TYR A 119 0.83 -5.36 -7.68
N GLU A 120 -0.40 -4.86 -7.69
CA GLU A 120 -1.02 -4.25 -8.86
C GLU A 120 -1.45 -2.82 -8.56
N VAL A 121 -1.40 -1.95 -9.56
CA VAL A 121 -1.83 -0.56 -9.41
C VAL A 121 -3.34 -0.48 -9.47
N VAL A 122 -3.95 0.16 -8.46
CA VAL A 122 -5.38 0.43 -8.43
C VAL A 122 -5.64 1.76 -9.10
N THR A 123 -6.27 1.71 -10.28
CA THR A 123 -6.59 2.91 -11.08
C THR A 123 -7.98 3.47 -10.79
N ALA A 124 -8.89 2.66 -10.25
CA ALA A 124 -10.24 3.07 -9.87
C ALA A 124 -10.82 2.17 -8.78
N VAL A 125 -11.69 2.74 -7.95
CA VAL A 125 -12.49 2.01 -6.96
C VAL A 125 -13.96 2.22 -7.26
N LYS A 126 -14.77 1.14 -7.21
CA LYS A 126 -16.22 1.22 -7.39
C LYS A 126 -16.90 1.08 -6.03
N GLN A 127 -17.70 2.07 -5.65
CA GLN A 127 -18.59 1.94 -4.50
C GLN A 127 -19.65 0.88 -4.80
N LYS A 128 -19.79 -0.10 -3.91
CA LYS A 128 -20.88 -1.06 -3.97
C LYS A 128 -22.15 -0.35 -3.50
N THR A 129 -22.96 0.13 -4.45
CA THR A 129 -24.32 0.60 -4.15
C THR A 129 -25.15 -0.57 -3.65
N ILE A 130 -25.46 -0.59 -2.35
CA ILE A 130 -26.42 -1.54 -1.77
C ILE A 130 -27.81 -0.96 -2.07
N SER A 131 -28.51 -1.50 -3.07
CA SER A 131 -29.88 -1.11 -3.37
C SER A 131 -30.80 -1.43 -2.19
N PRO A 132 -31.71 -0.53 -1.76
CA PRO A 132 -32.54 -0.72 -0.57
C PRO A 132 -33.58 -1.84 -0.65
N ASN A 133 -33.81 -2.44 -1.83
CA ASN A 133 -34.87 -3.42 -2.03
C ASN A 133 -34.30 -4.79 -2.43
N GLY A 134 -34.23 -5.68 -1.44
CA GLY A 134 -34.45 -7.13 -1.48
C GLY A 134 -33.99 -7.97 -2.69
N LEU A 135 -33.21 -9.00 -2.36
CA LEU A 135 -33.27 -10.38 -2.89
C LEU A 135 -33.16 -10.61 -4.42
N GLN A 136 -32.05 -11.28 -4.76
CA GLN A 136 -31.73 -12.06 -5.98
C GLN A 136 -31.43 -11.24 -7.24
N SER A 137 -30.39 -11.53 -8.03
CA SER A 137 -29.84 -12.83 -8.39
C SER A 137 -28.33 -12.75 -8.67
N ARG A 138 -27.65 -13.88 -8.47
CA ARG A 138 -26.28 -14.15 -8.90
C ARG A 138 -26.23 -14.05 -10.43
N GLN A 139 -25.60 -13.01 -10.95
CA GLN A 139 -25.03 -13.02 -12.30
C GLN A 139 -23.51 -13.07 -12.15
N GLU A 140 -22.98 -14.29 -12.25
CA GLU A 140 -21.58 -14.50 -12.55
C GLU A 140 -21.39 -14.23 -14.03
N HIS A 141 -20.72 -13.12 -14.36
CA HIS A 141 -20.19 -12.87 -15.71
C HIS A 141 -18.66 -13.01 -15.65
N GLU A 142 -18.23 -14.24 -15.93
CA GLU A 142 -17.20 -14.61 -16.91
C GLU A 142 -15.97 -13.69 -17.04
N TYR A 143 -14.86 -14.10 -16.41
CA TYR A 143 -13.51 -13.80 -16.89
C TYR A 143 -13.02 -15.01 -17.69
N ASP A 144 -12.64 -14.78 -18.94
CA ASP A 144 -12.12 -15.80 -19.86
C ASP A 144 -10.72 -16.25 -19.42
N ILE A 145 -10.64 -17.40 -18.74
CA ILE A 145 -9.39 -18.10 -18.43
C ILE A 145 -9.40 -19.41 -19.21
N SER A 146 -8.78 -19.37 -20.39
CA SER A 146 -8.42 -20.58 -21.12
C SER A 146 -7.36 -21.39 -20.37
N ARG A 147 -7.79 -22.42 -19.61
CA ARG A 147 -7.33 -23.84 -19.62
C ARG A 147 -7.51 -24.55 -18.26
N LYS A 148 -8.40 -25.56 -18.29
CA LYS A 148 -8.61 -26.81 -17.49
C LYS A 148 -7.53 -27.14 -16.43
N SER A 149 -7.82 -27.55 -15.19
CA SER A 149 -8.74 -28.62 -14.76
C SER A 149 -9.06 -28.61 -13.24
N GLU A 150 -10.35 -28.77 -12.92
CA GLU A 150 -11.02 -29.62 -11.89
C GLU A 150 -10.36 -29.89 -10.50
N VAL A 151 -11.07 -29.54 -9.41
CA VAL A 151 -11.79 -30.48 -8.50
C VAL A 151 -12.20 -29.82 -7.16
N SER A 152 -13.52 -29.73 -6.95
CA SER A 152 -14.32 -30.00 -5.72
C SER A 152 -14.18 -29.20 -4.40
N THR A 153 -15.15 -28.30 -4.22
CA THR A 153 -16.01 -28.00 -3.04
C THR A 153 -15.59 -28.33 -1.59
N LYS A 154 -15.75 -27.33 -0.69
CA LYS A 154 -16.76 -27.32 0.40
C LYS A 154 -16.87 -25.95 1.11
N LYS A 155 -18.09 -25.58 1.47
CA LYS A 155 -18.51 -24.29 2.06
C LYS A 155 -18.89 -24.52 3.52
N MET A 156 -18.36 -23.73 4.47
CA MET A 156 -18.89 -23.64 5.84
C MET A 156 -19.39 -22.22 6.11
N LYS A 157 -20.60 -22.14 6.67
CA LYS A 157 -21.31 -20.94 7.12
C LYS A 157 -20.91 -20.64 8.58
N ILE A 158 -20.71 -19.38 8.95
CA ILE A 158 -20.86 -18.90 10.34
C ILE A 158 -21.53 -17.52 10.33
N ASP A 159 -22.49 -17.36 11.24
CA ASP A 159 -23.39 -16.25 11.52
C ASP A 159 -22.69 -14.92 11.90
N GLU A 160 -23.27 -13.82 11.42
CA GLU A 160 -23.04 -12.46 11.91
C GLU A 160 -24.00 -12.17 13.07
N ASN A 161 -23.50 -11.69 14.22
CA ASN A 161 -24.17 -10.64 14.99
C ASN A 161 -23.31 -10.10 16.14
N GLN A 162 -23.32 -8.77 16.27
CA GLN A 162 -22.86 -7.88 17.36
C GLN A 162 -21.42 -7.32 17.27
N MET A 163 -21.24 -6.16 16.61
CA MET A 163 -20.53 -4.98 17.18
C MET A 163 -20.59 -3.73 16.28
N ASN A 164 -21.78 -3.16 16.07
CA ASN A 164 -21.92 -1.89 15.34
C ASN A 164 -22.43 -0.82 16.29
N ASP A 165 -21.52 0.00 16.86
CA ASP A 165 -21.84 1.36 17.35
C ASP A 165 -20.59 2.22 17.69
N SER A 166 -19.37 1.67 17.70
CA SER A 166 -18.13 2.44 17.98
C SER A 166 -17.36 2.96 16.76
N LEU A 167 -17.72 2.57 15.53
CA LEU A 167 -16.95 2.91 14.31
C LEU A 167 -17.23 4.34 13.79
N ASN A 168 -18.47 4.82 13.88
CA ASN A 168 -18.88 6.08 13.25
C ASN A 168 -18.34 7.36 13.92
N ASN A 169 -17.99 7.29 15.23
CA ASN A 169 -17.46 8.45 15.97
C ASN A 169 -15.95 8.61 15.75
N THR A 170 -15.25 7.49 15.53
CA THR A 170 -13.79 7.46 15.36
C THR A 170 -13.40 8.01 13.98
N ASP A 171 -14.12 7.61 12.92
CA ASP A 171 -13.87 8.09 11.56
C ASP A 171 -14.07 9.61 11.42
N SER A 172 -15.12 10.15 12.05
CA SER A 172 -15.42 11.59 12.01
C SER A 172 -14.37 12.45 12.74
N LYS A 173 -13.75 11.92 13.80
CA LYS A 173 -12.66 12.58 14.53
C LYS A 173 -11.34 12.52 13.76
N VAL A 174 -11.03 11.37 13.14
CA VAL A 174 -9.83 11.20 12.30
C VAL A 174 -9.88 12.14 11.09
N LEU A 175 -11.03 12.23 10.40
CA LEU A 175 -11.24 13.13 9.28
C LEU A 175 -11.10 14.62 9.64
N LYS A 176 -11.54 15.02 10.84
CA LYS A 176 -11.38 16.41 11.33
C LYS A 176 -9.92 16.75 11.60
N ASN A 177 -9.21 15.84 12.28
CA ASN A 177 -7.79 16.03 12.59
C ASN A 177 -6.94 16.07 11.32
N GLU A 178 -7.25 15.24 10.32
CA GLU A 178 -6.53 15.24 9.04
C GLU A 178 -6.72 16.55 8.27
N LYS A 179 -7.95 17.08 8.22
CA LYS A 179 -8.25 18.37 7.59
C LYS A 179 -7.48 19.54 8.23
N GLU A 180 -7.27 19.50 9.53
CA GLU A 180 -6.52 20.53 10.24
C GLU A 180 -5.01 20.44 9.98
N ARG A 181 -4.46 19.23 9.87
CA ARG A 181 -3.05 19.00 9.51
C ARG A 181 -2.74 19.44 8.07
N ILE A 182 -3.63 19.16 7.11
CA ILE A 182 -3.50 19.62 5.72
C ILE A 182 -3.44 21.16 5.66
N ARG A 183 -4.37 21.85 6.35
CA ARG A 183 -4.38 23.32 6.41
C ARG A 183 -3.09 23.91 6.97
N GLN A 184 -2.55 23.32 8.03
CA GLN A 184 -1.30 23.77 8.65
C GLN A 184 -0.08 23.54 7.75
N CYS A 185 -0.11 22.52 6.88
CA CYS A 185 0.95 22.26 5.91
C CYS A 185 0.92 23.27 4.76
N HIS A 186 -0.26 23.55 4.18
CA HIS A 186 -0.39 24.55 3.10
C HIS A 186 0.07 25.95 3.55
N ALA A 187 -0.28 26.36 4.77
CA ALA A 187 0.12 27.66 5.33
C ALA A 187 1.64 27.82 5.55
N LYS A 188 2.42 26.72 5.58
CA LYS A 188 3.88 26.76 5.68
C LYS A 188 4.56 26.89 4.32
N VAL A 189 3.93 26.40 3.25
CA VAL A 189 4.47 26.47 1.87
C VAL A 189 4.36 27.89 1.30
N GLU A 190 3.32 28.65 1.67
CA GLU A 190 3.11 30.04 1.19
C GLU A 190 4.02 31.10 1.84
N LYS A 191 4.94 30.70 2.73
CA LYS A 191 5.87 31.61 3.44
C LYS A 191 7.32 31.55 2.97
N LEU A 192 7.60 30.85 1.88
CA LEU A 192 8.90 30.82 1.18
C LEU A 192 8.81 31.63 -0.11
#